data_AF-A0AAX3U9B5-F1
#
_entry.id   AF-A0AAX3U9B5-F1
#
_cell.length_a   1.000
_cell.length_b   1.000
_cell.length_c   1.000
_cell.angle_alpha   90.00
_cell.angle_beta   90.00
_cell.angle_gamma   90.00
#
_symmetry.space_group_name_H-M   'P 1'
#
loop_
_entity.id
_entity.type
_entity.pdbx_description
1 polymer ?
#
loop_
_entity_poly.entity_id
_entity_poly.type
_entity_poly.pdbx_seq_one_letter_code
_entity_poly.pdbx_strand_id
1 'polypeptide(L)'
;MVFQYDFERTEFSDEVHGVFGRILILATRFDSACKSLARLPSIKTTMVNKQSVSEQELKEQLRQYLNSHKNLNRAIQILPVYKAGGADILDKARDARNELIHSSTLGFQQDIDQFEGLERYMQVIANQVRDLVRGDILISAIITLENNEEIPMHCFSVEYERSVMKWVFQRFET
;
A
#
# COMPACT_ATOMS: atom_id res chain seq x y z
N MET A 1 -23.83 -21.45 7.34
CA MET A 1 -24.67 -20.37 7.88
C MET A 1 -24.36 -19.12 7.06
N VAL A 2 -25.35 -18.41 6.49
CA VAL A 2 -25.10 -17.37 5.45
C VAL A 2 -24.98 -15.95 6.04
N PHE A 3 -25.47 -15.75 7.27
CA PHE A 3 -25.48 -14.45 7.94
C PHE A 3 -24.57 -14.45 9.16
N GLN A 4 -23.90 -13.32 9.41
CA GLN A 4 -23.16 -13.05 10.64
C GLN A 4 -24.18 -12.80 11.76
N TYR A 5 -24.12 -13.60 12.82
CA TYR A 5 -24.92 -13.41 14.04
C TYR A 5 -24.09 -13.14 15.27
N ASP A 6 -22.79 -13.39 15.18
CA ASP A 6 -21.83 -13.11 16.22
C ASP A 6 -21.22 -11.73 15.99
N PHE A 7 -21.58 -10.81 16.88
CA PHE A 7 -21.10 -9.42 16.90
C PHE A 7 -20.47 -9.11 18.26
N GLU A 8 -20.13 -10.14 19.05
CA GLU A 8 -19.45 -9.93 20.30
C GLU A 8 -18.09 -9.29 20.04
N ARG A 9 -17.78 -8.28 20.85
CA ARG A 9 -16.49 -7.57 20.79
C ARG A 9 -15.77 -7.82 22.09
N THR A 10 -14.54 -8.30 21.95
CA THR A 10 -13.60 -8.51 23.05
C THR A 10 -12.42 -7.56 22.87
N GLU A 11 -11.71 -7.26 23.96
CA GLU A 11 -10.50 -6.43 23.85
C GLU A 11 -9.49 -7.04 22.86
N PHE A 12 -9.37 -8.36 22.87
CA PHE A 12 -8.51 -9.10 21.96
C PHE A 12 -8.94 -9.01 20.50
N SER A 13 -10.21 -9.27 20.18
CA SER A 13 -10.71 -9.17 18.80
C SER A 13 -10.63 -7.73 18.28
N ASP A 14 -10.91 -6.73 19.11
CA ASP A 14 -10.73 -5.31 18.76
C ASP A 14 -9.27 -4.97 18.43
N GLU A 15 -8.31 -5.55 19.16
CA GLU A 15 -6.88 -5.37 18.90
C GLU A 15 -6.46 -5.98 17.55
N VAL A 16 -6.92 -7.21 17.26
CA VAL A 16 -6.67 -7.88 15.98
C VAL A 16 -7.25 -7.06 14.84
N HIS A 17 -8.49 -6.58 14.98
CA HIS A 17 -9.10 -5.68 14.01
C HIS A 17 -8.33 -4.35 13.88
N GLY A 18 -7.78 -3.82 14.98
CA GLY A 18 -6.90 -2.65 14.98
C GLY A 18 -5.64 -2.85 14.13
N VAL A 19 -5.03 -4.04 14.19
CA VAL A 19 -3.90 -4.41 13.31
C VAL A 19 -4.33 -4.37 11.85
N PHE A 20 -5.45 -5.02 11.50
CA PHE A 20 -5.96 -5.00 10.12
C PHE A 20 -6.34 -3.60 9.64
N GLY A 21 -6.88 -2.75 10.51
CA GLY A 21 -7.13 -1.34 10.20
C GLY A 21 -5.86 -0.59 9.80
N ARG A 22 -4.76 -0.77 10.55
CA ARG A 22 -3.46 -0.18 10.22
C ARG A 22 -2.84 -0.75 8.94
N ILE A 23 -3.00 -2.05 8.71
CA ILE A 23 -2.60 -2.71 7.46
C ILE A 23 -3.32 -2.09 6.26
N LEU A 24 -4.63 -1.89 6.36
CA LEU A 24 -5.43 -1.28 5.29
C LEU A 24 -4.98 0.14 4.96
N ILE A 25 -4.56 0.91 5.97
CA ILE A 25 -3.98 2.25 5.77
C ILE A 25 -2.71 2.17 4.93
N LEU A 26 -1.76 1.28 5.28
CA LEU A 26 -0.53 1.09 4.52
C LEU A 26 -0.80 0.61 3.10
N ALA A 27 -1.67 -0.39 2.94
CA ALA A 27 -2.01 -0.98 1.66
C ALA A 27 -2.65 0.05 0.70
N THR A 28 -3.57 0.87 1.23
CA THR A 28 -4.24 1.93 0.48
C THR A 28 -3.26 3.05 0.09
N ARG A 29 -2.38 3.45 1.01
CA ARG A 29 -1.35 4.44 0.76
C ARG A 29 -0.41 4.00 -0.36
N PHE A 30 0.13 2.78 -0.28
CA PHE A 30 1.01 2.22 -1.30
C PHE A 30 0.33 2.16 -2.68
N ASP A 31 -0.91 1.66 -2.74
CA ASP A 31 -1.70 1.59 -3.97
C ASP A 31 -1.91 2.98 -4.61
N SER A 32 -2.29 3.96 -3.79
CA SER A 32 -2.50 5.34 -4.23
C SER A 32 -1.20 5.98 -4.73
N ALA A 33 -0.09 5.78 -4.02
CA ALA A 33 1.22 6.31 -4.38
C ALA A 33 1.72 5.76 -5.72
N CYS A 34 1.64 4.45 -5.93
CA CYS A 34 1.99 3.80 -7.20
C CYS A 34 1.18 4.38 -8.37
N LYS A 35 -0.14 4.49 -8.20
CA LYS A 35 -1.04 5.02 -9.24
C LYS A 35 -0.78 6.49 -9.54
N SER A 36 -0.50 7.28 -8.50
CA SER A 36 -0.19 8.71 -8.64
C SER A 36 1.12 8.92 -9.40
N LEU A 37 2.17 8.20 -9.00
CA LEU A 37 3.47 8.26 -9.65
C LEU A 37 3.39 7.80 -11.12
N ALA A 38 2.62 6.75 -11.41
CA ALA A 38 2.36 6.26 -12.77
C ALA A 38 1.67 7.29 -13.69
N ARG A 39 0.88 8.21 -13.12
CA ARG A 39 0.15 9.26 -13.85
C ARG A 39 0.96 10.55 -14.01
N LEU A 40 1.95 10.77 -13.13
CA LEU A 40 2.70 12.02 -13.04
C LEU A 40 3.36 12.44 -14.36
N PRO A 41 4.03 11.55 -15.13
CA PRO A 41 4.66 11.95 -16.40
C PRO A 41 3.66 12.53 -17.40
N SER A 42 2.49 11.89 -17.57
CA SER A 42 1.44 12.36 -18.47
C SER A 42 0.95 13.75 -18.08
N ILE A 43 0.78 14.01 -16.77
CA ILE A 43 0.38 15.32 -16.25
C ILE A 43 1.48 16.36 -16.52
N LYS A 44 2.74 16.06 -16.20
CA LYS A 44 3.89 16.96 -16.43
C LYS A 44 4.02 17.30 -17.93
N THR A 45 3.94 16.32 -18.82
CA THR A 45 4.00 16.54 -20.29
C THR A 45 2.88 17.44 -20.77
N THR A 46 1.65 17.25 -20.28
CA THR A 46 0.53 18.12 -20.63
C THR A 46 0.71 19.56 -20.13
N MET A 47 1.34 19.77 -18.97
CA MET A 47 1.62 21.12 -18.47
C MET A 47 2.73 21.80 -19.28
N VAL A 48 3.79 21.07 -19.65
CA VAL A 48 4.93 21.62 -20.41
C VAL A 48 4.56 21.94 -21.85
N ASN A 49 3.71 21.13 -22.50
CA ASN A 49 3.32 21.31 -23.90
C ASN A 49 2.27 22.42 -24.11
N LYS A 50 1.85 23.14 -23.07
CA LYS A 50 0.76 24.12 -23.15
C LYS A 50 1.26 25.55 -23.21
N GLN A 51 1.46 26.04 -24.43
CA GLN A 51 1.33 27.48 -24.71
C GLN A 51 -0.11 27.88 -25.11
N SER A 52 -1.04 26.94 -25.35
CA SER A 52 -2.37 27.29 -25.91
C SER A 52 -3.42 26.16 -25.83
N VAL A 53 -3.83 25.74 -24.62
CA VAL A 53 -4.97 24.80 -24.49
C VAL A 53 -6.03 25.40 -23.58
N SER A 54 -7.29 25.31 -24.01
CA SER A 54 -8.43 25.84 -23.27
C SER A 54 -8.62 25.10 -21.93
N GLU A 55 -9.29 25.75 -20.98
CA GLU A 55 -9.59 25.14 -19.68
C GLU A 55 -10.41 23.84 -19.83
N GLN A 56 -11.30 23.79 -20.83
CA GLN A 56 -12.15 22.63 -21.10
C GLN A 56 -11.32 21.42 -21.57
N GLU A 57 -10.43 21.63 -22.55
CA GLU A 57 -9.53 20.59 -23.05
C GLU A 57 -8.55 20.12 -21.96
N LEU A 58 -8.11 21.03 -21.08
CA LEU A 58 -7.32 20.64 -19.91
C LEU A 58 -8.10 19.73 -18.96
N LYS A 59 -9.37 20.06 -18.66
CA LYS A 59 -10.23 19.23 -17.80
C LYS A 59 -10.44 17.83 -18.40
N GLU A 60 -10.66 17.74 -19.70
CA GLU A 60 -10.85 16.45 -20.40
C GLU A 60 -9.59 15.59 -20.37
N GLN A 61 -8.43 16.18 -20.66
CA GLN A 61 -7.14 15.50 -20.57
C GLN A 61 -6.82 15.02 -19.15
N LEU A 62 -7.04 15.86 -18.14
CA LEU A 62 -6.86 15.49 -16.73
C LEU A 62 -7.78 14.33 -16.33
N ARG A 63 -9.05 14.36 -16.74
CA ARG A 63 -9.99 13.24 -16.51
C ARG A 63 -9.50 11.95 -17.15
N GLN A 64 -8.94 12.01 -18.36
CA GLN A 64 -8.38 10.84 -19.03
C GLN A 64 -7.20 10.26 -18.23
N TYR A 65 -6.28 11.09 -17.75
CA TYR A 65 -5.13 10.63 -16.98
C TYR A 65 -5.51 10.11 -15.59
N LEU A 66 -6.42 10.77 -14.89
CA LEU A 66 -6.93 10.30 -13.60
C LEU A 66 -7.66 8.95 -13.71
N ASN A 67 -8.26 8.67 -14.87
CA ASN A 67 -8.87 7.38 -15.17
C ASN A 67 -7.88 6.32 -15.69
N SER A 68 -6.65 6.70 -16.03
CA SER A 68 -5.60 5.77 -16.42
C SER A 68 -5.02 5.03 -15.19
N HIS A 69 -4.40 3.87 -15.43
CA HIS A 69 -3.69 3.10 -14.40
C HIS A 69 -4.53 2.74 -13.15
N LYS A 70 -5.83 2.41 -13.33
CA LYS A 70 -6.69 1.94 -12.22
C LYS A 70 -6.22 0.61 -11.63
N ASN A 71 -5.55 -0.21 -12.44
CA ASN A 71 -4.98 -1.48 -12.03
C ASN A 71 -3.56 -1.26 -11.46
N LEU A 72 -3.32 -1.73 -10.22
CA LEU A 72 -2.04 -1.55 -9.53
C LEU A 72 -0.87 -2.20 -10.27
N ASN A 73 -1.06 -3.43 -10.77
CA ASN A 73 -0.02 -4.15 -11.49
C ASN A 73 0.46 -3.34 -12.70
N ARG A 74 -0.48 -2.83 -13.50
CA ARG A 74 -0.16 -1.97 -14.64
C ARG A 74 0.49 -0.65 -14.22
N ALA A 75 0.06 -0.06 -13.11
CA ALA A 75 0.67 1.16 -12.59
C ALA A 75 2.14 0.94 -12.23
N ILE A 76 2.46 -0.17 -11.53
CA ILE A 76 3.82 -0.53 -11.12
C ILE A 76 4.73 -0.80 -12.31
N GLN A 77 4.29 -1.62 -13.27
CA GLN A 77 5.12 -2.06 -14.39
C GLN A 77 5.59 -0.93 -15.32
N ILE A 78 4.87 0.20 -15.35
CA ILE A 78 5.25 1.34 -16.18
C ILE A 78 6.26 2.27 -15.49
N LEU A 79 6.48 2.11 -14.18
CA LEU A 79 7.39 2.98 -13.43
C LEU A 79 8.84 2.78 -13.89
N PRO A 80 9.62 3.87 -14.07
CA PRO A 80 11.04 3.76 -14.42
C PRO A 80 11.84 2.91 -13.43
N VAL A 81 11.55 3.07 -12.13
CA VAL A 81 12.22 2.31 -11.05
C VAL A 81 11.98 0.80 -11.17
N TYR A 82 10.84 0.37 -11.69
CA TYR A 82 10.55 -1.05 -11.92
C TYR A 82 11.55 -1.64 -12.94
N LYS A 83 11.78 -0.91 -14.03
CA LYS A 83 12.73 -1.32 -15.09
C LYS A 83 14.20 -1.16 -14.67
N ALA A 84 14.48 -0.24 -13.75
CA ALA A 84 15.82 0.05 -13.25
C ALA A 84 16.30 -0.90 -12.13
N GLY A 85 15.57 -1.99 -11.87
CA GLY A 85 15.95 -3.01 -10.88
C GLY A 85 15.03 -3.12 -9.66
N GLY A 86 14.01 -2.28 -9.54
CA GLY A 86 13.03 -2.32 -8.45
C GLY A 86 11.94 -3.38 -8.59
N ALA A 87 11.95 -4.18 -9.67
CA ALA A 87 10.88 -5.13 -9.99
C ALA A 87 10.59 -6.13 -8.86
N ASP A 88 11.62 -6.78 -8.31
CA ASP A 88 11.44 -7.79 -7.24
C ASP A 88 10.77 -7.20 -5.98
N ILE A 89 11.19 -6.00 -5.56
CA ILE A 89 10.62 -5.32 -4.39
C ILE A 89 9.16 -4.94 -4.65
N LEU A 90 8.86 -4.40 -5.84
CA LEU A 90 7.52 -3.93 -6.18
C LEU A 90 6.54 -5.07 -6.46
N ASP A 91 7.01 -6.19 -7.03
CA ASP A 91 6.20 -7.39 -7.21
C ASP A 91 5.84 -8.01 -5.85
N LYS A 92 6.82 -8.16 -4.95
CA LYS A 92 6.56 -8.63 -3.57
C LYS A 92 5.58 -7.72 -2.83
N ALA A 93 5.77 -6.40 -2.91
CA ALA A 93 4.87 -5.44 -2.29
C ALA A 93 3.45 -5.50 -2.88
N ARG A 94 3.32 -5.66 -4.21
CA ARG A 94 2.03 -5.84 -4.89
C ARG A 94 1.33 -7.11 -4.40
N ASP A 95 2.05 -8.22 -4.35
CA ASP A 95 1.50 -9.52 -3.99
C ASP A 95 1.10 -9.54 -2.51
N ALA A 96 1.96 -9.00 -1.64
CA ALA A 96 1.64 -8.78 -0.24
C ALA A 96 0.41 -7.89 -0.06
N ARG A 97 0.31 -6.77 -0.78
CA ARG A 97 -0.86 -5.89 -0.75
C ARG A 97 -2.14 -6.63 -1.16
N ASN A 98 -2.09 -7.44 -2.22
CA ASN A 98 -3.27 -8.18 -2.67
C ASN A 98 -3.72 -9.19 -1.61
N GLU A 99 -2.78 -9.92 -1.03
CA GLU A 99 -3.05 -10.90 0.02
C GLU A 99 -3.59 -10.22 1.30
N LEU A 100 -2.99 -9.09 1.70
CA LEU A 100 -3.40 -8.29 2.86
C LEU A 100 -4.78 -7.63 2.71
N ILE A 101 -5.28 -7.43 1.49
CA ILE A 101 -6.62 -6.86 1.24
C ILE A 101 -7.67 -7.97 1.02
N HIS A 102 -7.30 -9.06 0.36
CA HIS A 102 -8.26 -10.06 -0.12
C HIS A 102 -8.35 -11.29 0.77
N SER A 103 -7.25 -11.73 1.37
CA SER A 103 -7.12 -13.07 1.94
C SER A 103 -6.81 -13.06 3.43
N SER A 104 -6.28 -11.95 3.93
CA SER A 104 -5.85 -11.75 5.31
C SER A 104 -6.98 -11.74 6.36
N THR A 105 -8.23 -11.63 5.92
CA THR A 105 -9.42 -11.73 6.79
C THR A 105 -10.24 -12.99 6.54
N LEU A 106 -9.91 -13.77 5.51
CA LEU A 106 -10.65 -15.01 5.17
C LEU A 106 -10.46 -16.10 6.23
N GLY A 107 -9.41 -16.04 7.04
CA GLY A 107 -9.21 -16.94 8.19
C GLY A 107 -10.15 -16.66 9.37
N PHE A 108 -10.70 -15.45 9.47
CA PHE A 108 -11.55 -15.00 10.59
C PHE A 108 -13.04 -15.06 10.28
N GLN A 109 -13.46 -16.08 9.53
CA GLN A 109 -14.90 -16.36 9.33
C GLN A 109 -15.59 -16.86 10.60
N GLN A 110 -14.80 -17.15 11.64
CA GLN A 110 -15.22 -17.57 12.96
C GLN A 110 -14.74 -16.55 14.00
N ASP A 111 -15.24 -16.68 15.22
CA ASP A 111 -14.79 -15.93 16.39
C ASP A 111 -13.24 -15.93 16.48
N ILE A 112 -12.65 -14.74 16.49
CA ILE A 112 -11.19 -14.54 16.56
C ILE A 112 -10.63 -15.13 17.86
N ASP A 113 -11.41 -15.10 18.94
CA ASP A 113 -11.02 -15.64 20.24
C ASP A 113 -10.85 -17.18 20.21
N GLN A 114 -11.41 -17.85 19.19
CA GLN A 114 -11.33 -19.31 19.00
C GLN A 114 -10.38 -19.71 17.85
N PHE A 115 -9.67 -18.76 17.26
CA PHE A 115 -8.82 -19.02 16.10
C PHE A 115 -7.52 -19.74 16.49
N GLU A 116 -7.50 -21.07 16.34
CA GLU A 116 -6.29 -21.88 16.55
C GLU A 116 -5.16 -21.48 15.60
N GLY A 117 -3.97 -21.21 16.15
CA GLY A 117 -2.79 -20.86 15.35
C GLY A 117 -2.71 -19.39 14.96
N LEU A 118 -3.43 -18.49 15.65
CA LEU A 118 -3.37 -17.04 15.43
C LEU A 118 -1.94 -16.51 15.38
N GLU A 119 -1.06 -16.88 16.31
CA GLU A 119 0.32 -16.39 16.33
C GLU A 119 1.06 -16.69 15.03
N ARG A 120 0.95 -17.92 14.52
CA ARG A 120 1.55 -18.33 13.25
C ARG A 120 0.94 -17.55 12.09
N TYR A 121 -0.36 -17.31 12.13
CA TYR A 121 -1.04 -16.50 11.12
C TYR A 121 -0.56 -15.06 11.13
N MET A 122 -0.47 -14.44 12.31
CA MET A 122 0.03 -13.08 12.50
C MET A 122 1.50 -12.95 12.06
N GLN A 123 2.30 -14.00 12.22
CA GLN A 123 3.67 -14.03 11.69
C GLN A 123 3.72 -14.01 10.15
N VAL A 124 2.77 -14.67 9.47
CA VAL A 124 2.64 -14.61 8.01
C VAL A 124 2.22 -13.20 7.59
N ILE A 125 1.23 -12.62 8.27
CA ILE A 125 0.79 -11.24 8.03
C ILE A 125 1.95 -10.27 8.23
N ALA A 126 2.76 -10.43 9.28
CA ALA A 126 3.94 -9.60 9.52
C ALA A 126 4.96 -9.64 8.37
N ASN A 127 5.16 -10.81 7.74
CA ASN A 127 6.04 -10.90 6.58
C ASN A 127 5.48 -10.15 5.37
N GLN A 128 4.17 -10.25 5.11
CA GLN A 128 3.51 -9.51 4.05
C GLN A 128 3.57 -8.00 4.30
N VAL A 129 3.32 -7.55 5.53
CA VAL A 129 3.44 -6.13 5.89
C VAL A 129 4.86 -5.63 5.65
N ARG A 130 5.88 -6.43 5.95
CA ARG A 130 7.28 -6.08 5.68
C ARG A 130 7.54 -5.85 4.19
N ASP A 131 7.08 -6.76 3.33
CA ASP A 131 7.24 -6.63 1.88
C ASP A 131 6.49 -5.41 1.34
N LEU A 132 5.28 -5.14 1.84
CA LEU A 132 4.52 -3.94 1.53
C LEU A 132 5.26 -2.65 1.93
N VAL A 133 5.79 -2.60 3.16
CA VAL A 133 6.52 -1.42 3.67
C VAL A 133 7.77 -1.14 2.84
N ARG A 134 8.51 -2.16 2.43
CA ARG A 134 9.68 -1.99 1.54
C ARG A 134 9.29 -1.40 0.19
N GLY A 135 8.16 -1.84 -0.38
CA GLY A 135 7.58 -1.21 -1.56
C GLY A 135 7.18 0.24 -1.34
N ASP A 136 6.52 0.56 -0.22
CA ASP A 136 6.11 1.93 0.13
C ASP A 136 7.30 2.86 0.30
N ILE A 137 8.38 2.41 0.94
CA ILE A 137 9.63 3.17 1.09
C ILE A 137 10.22 3.48 -0.29
N LEU A 138 10.31 2.47 -1.17
CA LEU A 138 10.84 2.66 -2.52
C LEU A 138 10.01 3.68 -3.31
N ILE A 139 8.69 3.53 -3.33
CA ILE A 139 7.80 4.45 -4.06
C ILE A 139 7.82 5.85 -3.47
N SER A 140 7.84 5.97 -2.14
CA SER A 140 7.94 7.26 -1.45
C SER A 140 9.24 7.97 -1.81
N ALA A 141 10.37 7.26 -1.83
CA ALA A 141 11.65 7.82 -2.25
C ALA A 141 11.62 8.34 -3.70
N ILE A 142 10.98 7.62 -4.63
CA ILE A 142 10.85 8.10 -6.01
C ILE A 142 9.95 9.34 -6.09
N ILE A 143 8.85 9.39 -5.33
CA ILE A 143 7.99 10.58 -5.28
C ILE A 143 8.77 11.79 -4.74
N THR A 144 9.54 11.61 -3.66
CA THR A 144 10.40 12.65 -3.08
C THR A 144 11.41 13.17 -4.10
N LEU A 145 12.06 12.27 -4.86
CA LEU A 145 12.96 12.65 -5.95
C LEU A 145 12.23 13.43 -7.06
N GLU A 146 11.05 12.97 -7.49
CA GLU A 146 10.24 13.63 -8.52
C GLU A 146 9.74 15.03 -8.12
N ASN A 147 9.65 15.28 -6.81
CA ASN A 147 9.30 16.57 -6.21
C ASN A 147 10.52 17.49 -5.97
N ASN A 148 11.76 17.00 -6.19
CA ASN A 148 13.00 17.68 -5.81
C ASN A 148 13.11 17.97 -4.30
N GLU A 149 12.59 17.07 -3.48
CA GLU A 149 12.71 17.11 -2.02
C GLU A 149 13.92 16.29 -1.54
N GLU A 150 14.46 16.62 -0.37
CA GLU A 150 15.53 15.82 0.24
C GLU A 150 14.97 14.48 0.73
N ILE A 151 15.62 13.36 0.39
CA ILE A 151 15.20 12.06 0.88
C ILE A 151 15.63 11.90 2.35
N PRO A 152 14.70 11.63 3.28
CA PRO A 152 15.08 11.36 4.65
C PRO A 152 15.81 10.01 4.71
N MET A 153 17.14 10.03 4.84
CA MET A 153 17.96 8.80 4.80
C MET A 153 17.57 7.77 5.87
N HIS A 154 17.00 8.23 6.99
CA HIS A 154 16.48 7.35 8.04
C HIS A 154 15.32 6.46 7.56
N CYS A 155 14.56 6.85 6.52
CA CYS A 155 13.48 6.04 5.96
C CYS A 155 13.96 4.76 5.27
N PHE A 156 15.24 4.67 4.91
CA PHE A 156 15.85 3.45 4.37
C PHE A 156 16.49 2.58 5.44
N SER A 157 16.42 2.97 6.71
CA SER A 157 17.04 2.22 7.77
C SER A 157 16.13 1.08 8.25
N VAL A 158 16.75 0.06 8.84
CA VAL A 158 16.04 -1.06 9.47
C VAL A 158 15.17 -0.54 10.63
N GLU A 159 15.54 0.56 11.27
CA GLU A 159 14.80 1.21 12.34
C GLU A 159 13.49 1.81 11.86
N TYR A 160 13.43 2.37 10.64
CA TYR A 160 12.17 2.86 10.09
C TYR A 160 11.21 1.71 9.80
N GLU A 161 11.67 0.64 9.13
CA GLU A 161 10.88 -0.58 8.93
C GLU A 161 10.37 -1.11 10.28
N ARG A 162 11.25 -1.22 11.29
CA ARG A 162 10.89 -1.65 12.64
C ARG A 162 9.86 -0.75 13.30
N SER A 163 9.94 0.56 13.09
CA SER A 163 8.99 1.53 13.66
C SER A 163 7.60 1.36 13.04
N VAL A 164 7.52 1.13 11.74
CA VAL A 164 6.25 0.84 11.05
C VAL A 164 5.68 -0.49 11.54
N MET A 165 6.51 -1.54 11.61
CA MET A 165 6.11 -2.85 12.14
C MET A 165 5.60 -2.73 13.57
N LYS A 166 6.33 -2.02 14.45
CA LYS A 166 5.89 -1.76 15.81
C LYS A 166 4.56 -1.02 15.84
N TRP A 167 4.38 0.02 15.04
CA TRP A 167 3.10 0.73 14.98
C TRP A 167 1.95 -0.16 14.52
N VAL A 168 2.16 -1.02 13.53
CA VAL A 168 1.14 -1.98 13.04
C VAL A 168 0.78 -2.99 14.12
N PHE A 169 1.77 -3.51 14.85
CA PHE A 169 1.64 -4.64 15.77
C PHE A 169 1.81 -4.27 17.27
N GLN A 170 1.69 -3.00 17.67
CA GLN A 170 2.13 -2.46 18.99
C GLN A 170 1.55 -3.16 20.24
N ARG A 171 0.54 -4.02 20.11
CA ARG A 171 0.00 -4.85 21.20
C ARG A 171 0.16 -6.37 20.99
N PHE A 172 0.63 -6.80 19.82
CA PHE A 172 1.03 -8.18 19.51
C PHE A 172 2.49 -8.48 19.91
N GLU A 173 3.17 -7.54 20.59
CA GLU A 173 4.48 -7.81 21.19
C GLU A 173 4.29 -8.81 22.35
N THR A 174 4.57 -10.09 22.07
CA THR A 174 4.82 -11.15 23.07
C THR A 174 5.96 -10.79 24.01
#